data_AF-A0A0B1ZP50-F1
#
_entry.id   AF-A0A0B1ZP50-F1
#
_cell.length_a   1.000
_cell.length_b   1.000
_cell.length_c   1.000
_cell.angle_alpha   90.00
_cell.angle_beta   90.00
_cell.angle_gamma   90.00
#
_symmetry.space_group_name_H-M   'P 1'
#
loop_
_entity.id
_entity.type
_entity.pdbx_description
1 polymer ?
#
loop_
_entity_poly.entity_id
_entity_poly.type
_entity_poly.pdbx_seq_one_letter_code
_entity_poly.pdbx_strand_id
1 'polypeptide(L)'
;MNIIRTVVWVAITAILVAFIAMNWTKVPVNFWPLEGGNYIHFEWPVGVIALVFFLLGAVPVWLYLRAVRWRMGRRIATLENSLRASSMPSINAHADVPSTTEGVSNEAPSPTSSPEG
;
A
#
# COMPACT_ATOMS: atom_id res chain seq x y z
N MET A 1 -17.12 -11.91 6.71
CA MET A 1 -17.09 -11.06 5.50
C MET A 1 -16.54 -11.85 4.29
N ASN A 2 -17.12 -13.00 3.98
CA ASN A 2 -16.50 -13.94 3.02
C ASN A 2 -17.30 -14.08 1.73
N ILE A 3 -18.64 -14.02 1.76
CA ILE A 3 -19.49 -14.20 0.57
C ILE A 3 -19.12 -13.24 -0.57
N ILE A 4 -18.97 -11.93 -0.29
CA ILE A 4 -18.65 -10.94 -1.32
C ILE A 4 -17.28 -11.24 -1.94
N ARG A 5 -16.30 -11.61 -1.11
CA ARG A 5 -14.96 -11.99 -1.57
C ARG A 5 -14.99 -13.25 -2.41
N THR A 6 -15.79 -14.25 -2.04
CA THR A 6 -15.95 -15.50 -2.79
C THR A 6 -16.64 -15.24 -4.13
N VAL A 7 -17.71 -14.45 -4.16
CA VAL A 7 -18.43 -14.10 -5.40
C VAL A 7 -17.52 -13.34 -6.37
N VAL A 8 -16.73 -12.38 -5.88
CA VAL A 8 -15.73 -11.68 -6.71
C VAL A 8 -14.70 -12.64 -7.28
N TRP A 9 -14.16 -13.55 -6.46
CA TRP A 9 -13.20 -14.55 -6.94
C TRP A 9 -13.80 -15.50 -7.98
N VAL A 10 -15.03 -15.96 -7.77
CA VAL A 10 -15.77 -16.81 -8.71
C VAL A 10 -16.03 -16.07 -10.02
N ALA A 11 -16.40 -14.79 -9.98
CA ALA A 11 -16.56 -13.97 -11.18
C ALA A 11 -15.25 -13.80 -11.95
N ILE A 12 -14.15 -13.54 -11.24
CA ILE A 12 -12.81 -13.43 -11.85
C ILE A 12 -12.40 -14.75 -12.50
N THR A 13 -12.55 -15.89 -11.82
CA THR A 13 -12.22 -17.20 -12.43
C THR A 13 -13.13 -17.54 -13.60
N ALA A 14 -14.41 -17.20 -13.56
CA ALA A 14 -15.31 -17.40 -14.69
C ALA A 14 -14.87 -16.58 -15.92
N ILE A 15 -14.51 -15.30 -15.73
CA ILE A 15 -13.96 -14.44 -16.80
C ILE A 15 -12.66 -15.02 -17.34
N LEU A 16 -11.77 -15.48 -16.45
CA LEU A 16 -10.49 -16.09 -16.80
C LEU A 16 -10.69 -17.33 -17.69
N VAL A 17 -11.58 -18.23 -17.30
CA VAL A 17 -11.90 -19.46 -18.06
C VAL A 17 -12.54 -19.12 -19.40
N ALA A 18 -13.49 -18.19 -19.43
CA ALA A 18 -14.12 -17.74 -20.67
C ALA A 18 -13.10 -17.13 -21.64
N PHE A 19 -12.16 -16.33 -21.13
CA PHE A 19 -11.10 -15.73 -21.91
C PHE A 19 -10.15 -16.78 -22.52
N ILE A 20 -9.76 -17.80 -21.75
CA ILE A 20 -8.94 -18.92 -22.26
C ILE A 20 -9.70 -19.66 -23.36
N ALA A 21 -10.98 -20.00 -23.12
CA ALA A 21 -11.80 -20.72 -24.08
C ALA A 21 -12.00 -19.94 -25.39
N MET A 22 -12.25 -18.63 -25.29
CA MET A 22 -12.51 -17.77 -26.45
C MET A 22 -11.24 -17.47 -27.26
N ASN A 23 -10.06 -17.51 -26.62
CA ASN A 23 -8.75 -17.35 -27.26
C ASN A 23 -8.03 -18.69 -27.48
N TRP A 24 -8.77 -19.80 -27.57
CA TRP A 24 -8.21 -21.12 -27.86
C TRP A 24 -7.86 -21.27 -29.35
N THR A 25 -6.96 -20.42 -29.83
CA THR A 25 -6.40 -20.50 -31.18
C THR A 25 -5.02 -21.14 -31.09
N LYS A 26 -4.84 -22.26 -31.81
CA LYS A 26 -3.54 -22.91 -31.94
C LYS A 26 -2.79 -22.20 -33.05
N VAL A 27 -1.73 -21.48 -32.70
CA VAL A 27 -0.85 -20.86 -33.70
C VAL A 27 0.40 -21.73 -33.81
N PRO A 28 0.69 -22.27 -35.01
CA PRO A 28 1.91 -23.03 -35.23
C PRO A 28 3.09 -22.06 -35.18
N VAL A 29 3.99 -22.26 -34.21
CA VAL A 29 5.27 -21.55 -34.16
C VAL A 29 6.32 -22.47 -34.78
N ASN A 30 6.97 -22.00 -35.84
CA ASN A 30 7.99 -22.75 -36.56
C ASN A 30 9.31 -22.68 -35.80
N PHE A 31 9.60 -23.72 -35.02
CA PHE A 31 10.89 -23.83 -34.33
C PHE A 31 11.83 -24.67 -35.19
N TRP A 32 12.80 -24.01 -35.80
CA TRP A 32 13.95 -24.60 -36.50
C TRP A 32 13.64 -25.33 -37.83
N PRO A 33 14.32 -24.95 -38.94
CA PRO A 33 14.25 -25.72 -40.17
C PRO A 33 15.06 -27.02 -40.01
N LEU A 34 14.43 -28.17 -40.21
CA LEU A 34 15.17 -29.43 -40.38
C LEU A 34 15.60 -29.61 -41.83
N GLU A 35 16.71 -30.31 -42.01
CA GLU A 35 17.22 -30.74 -43.31
C GLU A 35 16.15 -31.59 -44.01
N GLY A 36 15.65 -31.14 -45.16
CA GLY A 36 14.50 -31.72 -45.87
C GLY A 36 13.24 -30.84 -45.92
N GLY A 37 13.29 -29.60 -45.40
CA GLY A 37 12.20 -28.62 -45.55
C GLY A 37 11.02 -28.83 -44.59
N ASN A 38 11.17 -29.72 -43.61
CA ASN A 38 10.18 -29.95 -42.57
C ASN A 38 10.49 -29.04 -41.35
N TYR A 39 9.46 -28.40 -40.80
CA TYR A 39 9.58 -27.57 -39.60
C TYR A 39 9.02 -28.33 -38.40
N ILE A 40 9.61 -28.18 -37.21
CA ILE A 40 8.93 -28.62 -35.99
C ILE A 40 7.80 -27.63 -35.71
N HIS A 41 6.57 -28.12 -35.87
CA HIS A 41 5.36 -27.38 -35.53
C HIS A 41 5.10 -27.53 -34.03
N PHE A 42 5.31 -26.45 -33.26
CA PHE A 42 4.83 -26.40 -31.88
C PHE A 42 3.61 -25.51 -31.82
N GLU A 43 2.47 -26.11 -31.48
CA GLU A 43 1.20 -25.43 -31.36
C GLU A 43 1.09 -24.77 -29.99
N TRP A 44 1.52 -23.51 -29.86
CA TRP A 44 1.34 -22.77 -28.62
C TRP A 44 -0.09 -22.19 -28.57
N PRO A 45 -0.89 -22.48 -27.53
CA PRO A 45 -2.22 -21.90 -27.39
C PRO A 45 -2.08 -20.43 -27.02
N VAL A 46 -2.52 -19.52 -27.91
CA VAL A 46 -2.43 -18.07 -27.72
C VAL A 46 -3.14 -17.61 -26.45
N GLY A 47 -4.22 -18.29 -26.07
CA GLY A 47 -4.97 -18.04 -24.84
C GLY A 47 -4.11 -18.11 -23.57
N VAL A 48 -3.10 -18.98 -23.50
CA VAL A 48 -2.21 -19.09 -22.33
C VAL A 48 -1.31 -17.87 -22.21
N ILE A 49 -0.74 -17.40 -23.32
CA ILE A 49 0.11 -16.21 -23.35
C ILE A 49 -0.72 -14.98 -22.98
N ALA A 50 -1.90 -14.82 -23.58
CA ALA A 50 -2.79 -13.71 -23.28
C ALA A 50 -3.22 -13.71 -21.80
N LEU A 51 -3.43 -14.89 -21.20
CA LEU A 51 -3.69 -15.04 -19.77
C LEU A 51 -2.53 -14.55 -18.91
N VAL A 52 -1.31 -14.93 -19.28
CA VAL A 52 -0.10 -14.56 -18.56
C VAL A 52 0.08 -13.05 -18.60
N PHE A 53 -0.08 -12.41 -19.76
CA PHE A 53 -0.02 -10.95 -19.87
C PHE A 53 -1.14 -10.23 -19.11
N PHE A 54 -2.36 -10.78 -19.11
CA PHE A 54 -3.46 -10.25 -18.32
C PHE A 54 -3.16 -10.31 -16.82
N LEU A 55 -2.66 -11.44 -16.32
CA LEU A 55 -2.20 -11.57 -14.94
C LEU A 55 -1.01 -10.65 -14.67
N LEU A 56 -0.05 -10.54 -15.58
CA LEU A 56 1.12 -9.69 -15.44
C LEU A 56 0.73 -8.20 -15.33
N GLY A 57 -0.31 -7.76 -16.03
CA GLY A 57 -0.85 -6.41 -15.93
C GLY A 57 -1.70 -6.19 -14.67
N ALA A 58 -2.43 -7.20 -14.22
CA ALA A 58 -3.30 -7.11 -13.04
C ALA A 58 -2.53 -7.19 -11.71
N VAL A 59 -1.45 -7.97 -11.64
CA VAL A 59 -0.60 -8.14 -10.45
C VAL A 59 -0.04 -6.83 -9.88
N PRO A 60 0.59 -5.92 -10.67
CA PRO A 60 1.15 -4.69 -10.14
C PRO A 60 0.07 -3.75 -9.60
N VAL A 61 -1.08 -3.67 -10.27
CA VAL A 61 -2.24 -2.88 -9.81
C VAL A 61 -2.80 -3.45 -8.50
N TRP A 62 -2.97 -4.78 -8.43
CA TRP A 62 -3.44 -5.46 -7.22
C TRP A 62 -2.51 -5.25 -6.02
N LEU A 63 -1.19 -5.37 -6.24
CA LEU A 63 -0.18 -5.17 -5.20
C LEU A 63 -0.19 -3.73 -4.69
N TYR A 64 -0.31 -2.75 -5.59
CA TYR A 64 -0.43 -1.34 -5.22
C TYR A 64 -1.66 -1.08 -4.36
N LEU A 65 -2.84 -1.52 -4.80
CA LEU A 65 -4.09 -1.39 -4.04
C LEU A 65 -4.00 -2.06 -2.66
N ARG A 66 -3.35 -3.22 -2.58
CA ARG A 66 -3.11 -3.94 -1.32
C ARG A 66 -2.20 -3.15 -0.38
N ALA A 67 -1.13 -2.57 -0.90
CA ALA A 67 -0.19 -1.75 -0.12
C ALA A 67 -0.86 -0.48 0.41
N VAL A 68 -1.67 0.21 -0.41
CA VAL A 68 -2.44 1.38 0.01
C VAL A 68 -3.40 1.01 1.14
N ARG A 69 -4.15 -0.09 1.01
CA ARG A 69 -5.06 -0.56 2.06
C ARG A 69 -4.31 -0.83 3.38
N TRP A 70 -3.15 -1.46 3.30
CA TRP A 70 -2.32 -1.73 4.47
C TRP A 70 -1.80 -0.45 5.13
N ARG A 71 -1.35 0.53 4.33
CA ARG A 71 -0.89 1.83 4.83
C ARG A 71 -2.01 2.62 5.52
N MET A 72 -3.21 2.65 4.95
CA MET A 72 -4.34 3.35 5.57
C MET A 72 -4.77 2.70 6.89
N GLY A 73 -4.80 1.37 6.96
CA GLY A 73 -5.08 0.66 8.22
C GLY A 73 -4.08 0.99 9.32
N ARG A 74 -2.77 1.02 9.00
CA ARG A 74 -1.75 1.44 9.98
C ARG A 74 -1.93 2.87 10.45
N ARG A 75 -2.22 3.80 9.54
CA ARG A 75 -2.44 5.22 9.88
C ARG A 75 -3.61 5.39 10.84
N ILE A 76 -4.73 4.73 10.55
CA ILE A 76 -5.92 4.76 11.41
C ILE A 76 -5.58 4.23 12.80
N ALA A 77 -4.92 3.07 12.89
CA ALA A 77 -4.52 2.50 14.18
C ALA A 77 -3.58 3.43 14.98
N THR A 78 -2.66 4.12 14.31
CA THR A 78 -1.80 5.12 14.96
C THR A 78 -2.58 6.31 15.49
N LEU A 79 -3.54 6.83 14.73
CA LEU A 79 -4.41 7.94 15.14
C LEU A 79 -5.32 7.56 16.30
N GLU A 80 -5.89 6.36 16.27
CA GLU A 80 -6.69 5.80 17.37
C GLU A 80 -5.86 5.66 18.64
N ASN A 81 -4.61 5.18 18.54
CA ASN A 81 -3.71 5.05 19.67
C ASN A 81 -3.30 6.42 20.24
N SER A 82 -3.01 7.42 19.40
CA SER A 82 -2.70 8.78 19.87
C SER A 82 -3.90 9.42 20.55
N LEU A 83 -5.11 9.28 19.99
CA LEU A 83 -6.34 9.77 20.62
C LEU A 83 -6.57 9.11 21.97
N ARG A 84 -6.39 7.78 22.05
CA ARG A 84 -6.51 7.03 23.32
C ARG A 84 -5.50 7.51 24.35
N ALA A 85 -4.23 7.69 23.96
CA ALA A 85 -3.17 8.19 24.84
C ALA A 85 -3.42 9.64 25.31
N SER A 86 -3.94 10.53 24.46
CA SER A 86 -4.30 11.90 24.83
C SER A 86 -5.57 11.99 25.68
N SER A 87 -6.47 11.00 25.58
CA SER A 87 -7.72 10.94 26.36
C SER A 87 -7.57 10.27 27.73
N MET A 88 -6.44 9.58 28.00
CA MET A 88 -6.16 9.04 29.32
C MET A 88 -5.57 10.15 30.20
N PRO A 89 -6.22 10.52 31.32
CA PRO A 89 -5.60 11.40 32.30
C PRO A 89 -4.29 10.77 32.79
N SER A 90 -3.20 11.53 32.70
CA SER A 90 -1.92 11.16 33.30
C SER A 90 -2.12 10.90 34.80
N ILE A 91 -2.16 9.63 35.21
CA ILE A 91 -2.20 9.22 36.61
C ILE A 91 -0.87 9.50 37.34
N ASN A 92 0.15 10.01 36.63
CA ASN A 92 1.43 10.42 37.21
C ASN A 92 1.57 11.95 37.41
N ALA A 93 0.47 12.71 37.42
CA ALA A 93 0.48 14.09 37.86
C ALA A 93 0.29 14.22 39.38
N HIS A 94 1.06 13.47 40.18
CA HIS A 94 1.13 13.72 41.62
C HIS A 94 2.48 13.27 42.22
N ALA A 95 3.48 14.15 42.09
CA ALA A 95 4.51 14.45 43.10
C ALA A 95 5.54 15.41 42.46
N ASP A 96 5.26 16.72 42.51
CA ASP A 96 6.23 17.75 42.91
C ASP A 96 5.72 19.16 42.61
N VAL A 97 5.18 19.80 43.64
CA VAL A 97 5.10 21.27 43.82
C VAL A 97 4.97 21.51 45.33
N PRO A 98 5.46 22.60 45.96
CA PRO A 98 6.66 23.43 45.73
C PRO A 98 7.48 23.63 47.04
N SER A 99 8.68 24.21 46.96
CA SER A 99 9.23 25.00 48.09
C SER A 99 9.99 26.21 47.57
N THR A 100 9.40 27.36 47.87
CA THR A 100 9.97 28.71 47.84
C THR A 100 11.40 28.74 48.35
N THR A 101 12.31 29.32 47.57
CA THR A 101 13.40 30.15 48.10
C THR A 101 13.57 31.31 47.15
N GLU A 102 13.19 32.48 47.64
CA GLU A 102 13.47 33.78 47.07
C GLU A 102 14.98 33.91 46.81
N GLY A 103 15.32 34.24 45.58
CA GLY A 103 16.67 34.55 45.14
C GLY A 103 16.57 35.63 44.08
N VAL A 104 16.30 36.85 44.53
CA VAL A 104 16.33 38.08 43.75
C VAL A 104 17.70 38.21 43.07
N SER A 105 17.72 38.24 41.74
CA SER A 105 18.52 39.16 40.90
C SER A 105 18.47 38.67 39.45
N ASN A 106 17.36 38.95 38.78
CA ASN A 106 17.37 39.07 37.32
C ASN A 106 17.41 40.57 37.03
N GLU A 107 18.62 41.08 36.81
CA GLU A 107 18.87 42.38 36.21
C GLU A 107 18.18 42.40 34.84
N ALA A 108 17.21 43.31 34.69
CA ALA A 108 16.41 43.45 33.50
C ALA A 108 17.25 43.98 32.32
N PRO A 109 16.91 43.60 31.08
CA PRO A 109 17.61 44.05 29.88
C PRO A 109 17.30 45.52 29.58
N SER A 110 18.34 46.34 29.39
CA SER A 110 18.20 47.70 28.87
C SER A 110 18.07 47.70 27.35
N PRO A 111 16.97 48.24 26.80
CA PRO A 111 17.12 49.10 25.62
C PRO A 111 16.33 50.41 25.71
N THR A 112 17.03 51.50 25.36
CA THR A 112 16.54 52.72 24.70
C THR A 112 15.61 53.68 25.46
N SER A 113 16.09 54.90 25.74
CA SER A 113 15.62 56.16 25.09
C SER A 113 16.17 57.42 25.77
N SER A 114 16.75 58.32 24.97
CA SER A 114 16.97 59.77 25.25
C SER A 114 15.63 60.48 25.56
N PRO A 115 15.55 61.62 26.29
CA PRO A 115 15.83 62.94 25.66
C PRO A 115 16.35 64.08 26.59
N GLU A 116 16.74 65.18 25.94
CA GLU A 116 16.69 66.62 26.28
C GLU A 116 17.02 67.16 27.69
N GLY A 117 17.92 68.16 27.68
CA GLY A 117 18.25 69.09 28.77
C GLY A 117 19.48 69.92 28.44
#